data_AF-A0AAV4JHN4-F1
#
_entry.id   AF-A0AAV4JHN4-F1
#
_cell.length_a   1.000
_cell.length_b   1.000
_cell.length_c   1.000
_cell.angle_alpha   90.00
_cell.angle_beta   90.00
_cell.angle_gamma   90.00
#
_symmetry.space_group_name_H-M   'P 1'
#
loop_
_entity.id
_entity.type
_entity.pdbx_description
1 polymer ?
#
loop_
_entity_poly.entity_id
_entity_poly.type
_entity_poly.pdbx_seq_one_letter_code
_entity_poly.pdbx_strand_id
1 'polypeptide(L)'
;MLVYVEQKALEESHLLEDKDFEKVQHKLKPFKEGVDDLTDKVDFIICLGGDGTLLYVSSLFQGSVPPVMAFNMGSLGFLTPFQFSQDFKQEVSRVMQGSAPLLLRYRLKCVVMKHETGETTRNVPHVKNIQKEHKSLKTHKLVLNEVVLDRGPSSYLSNLDLYIEGRRVTTVQGDGLIISTPTGSTAYAVSAGASMIHPSVPCILLTPICPHSLSFRPIVVPAGVEIKVVTSICLV
;
A
#
# COMPACT_ATOMS: atom_id res chain seq x y z
N MET A 1 5.50 -29.83 4.08
CA MET A 1 5.19 -28.39 4.18
C MET A 1 6.43 -27.62 3.76
N LEU A 2 6.31 -26.73 2.76
CA LEU A 2 7.40 -25.84 2.34
C LEU A 2 7.22 -24.50 3.08
N VAL A 3 8.28 -23.97 3.68
CA VAL A 3 8.21 -22.71 4.44
C VAL A 3 9.17 -21.71 3.80
N TYR A 4 8.62 -20.62 3.30
CA TYR A 4 9.40 -19.49 2.81
C TYR A 4 9.71 -18.54 3.95
N VAL A 5 10.94 -18.03 4.00
CA VAL A 5 11.37 -17.03 4.98
C VAL A 5 12.22 -15.96 4.30
N GLU A 6 12.14 -14.71 4.75
CA GLU A 6 13.01 -13.67 4.21
C GLU A 6 14.47 -14.04 4.47
N GLN A 7 15.34 -13.89 3.47
CA GLN A 7 16.75 -14.25 3.60
C GLN A 7 17.43 -13.58 4.81
N LYS A 8 17.05 -12.34 5.13
CA LYS A 8 17.60 -11.60 6.28
C LYS A 8 17.44 -12.36 7.60
N ALA A 9 16.32 -13.07 7.78
CA ALA A 9 16.08 -13.85 9.00
C ALA A 9 17.08 -15.01 9.16
N LEU A 10 17.63 -15.54 8.07
CA LEU A 10 18.67 -16.58 8.13
C LEU A 10 20.07 -16.00 8.44
N GLU A 11 20.23 -14.69 8.34
CA GLU A 11 21.49 -13.97 8.56
C GLU A 11 21.54 -13.30 9.95
N GLU A 12 20.47 -13.39 10.73
CA GLU A 12 20.39 -12.78 12.06
C GLU A 12 21.21 -13.56 13.10
N SER A 13 22.19 -12.88 13.70
CA SER A 13 23.14 -13.48 14.66
C SER A 13 22.47 -14.21 15.82
N HIS A 14 21.39 -13.65 16.37
CA HIS A 14 20.70 -14.24 17.52
C HIS A 14 19.96 -15.54 17.18
N LEU A 15 19.47 -15.70 15.94
CA LEU A 15 18.85 -16.94 15.49
C LEU A 15 19.90 -18.00 15.17
N LEU A 16 21.07 -17.60 14.65
CA LEU A 16 22.17 -18.51 14.37
C LEU A 16 22.78 -19.13 15.64
N GLU A 17 22.66 -18.46 16.78
CA GLU A 17 23.08 -18.99 18.09
C GLU A 17 22.03 -19.91 18.76
N ASP A 18 20.81 -19.96 18.23
CA ASP A 18 19.70 -20.72 18.78
C ASP A 18 19.71 -22.20 18.31
N LYS A 19 19.85 -23.12 19.28
CA LYS A 19 19.91 -24.56 19.02
C LYS A 19 18.61 -25.17 18.46
N ASP A 20 17.46 -24.55 18.75
CA ASP A 20 16.18 -25.00 18.21
C ASP A 20 16.00 -24.49 16.77
N PHE A 21 16.53 -23.32 16.44
CA PHE A 21 16.56 -22.81 15.08
C PHE A 21 17.43 -23.66 14.14
N GLU A 22 18.61 -24.09 14.59
CA GLU A 22 19.51 -24.98 13.83
C GLU A 22 18.78 -26.25 13.34
N LYS A 23 17.89 -26.81 14.18
CA LYS A 23 17.11 -28.02 13.85
C LYS A 23 16.08 -27.80 12.74
N VAL A 24 15.65 -26.55 12.48
CA VAL A 24 14.61 -26.24 11.49
C VAL A 24 15.14 -25.51 10.26
N GLN A 25 16.33 -24.93 10.33
CA GLN A 25 16.92 -24.11 9.27
C GLN A 25 16.94 -24.81 7.90
N HIS A 26 17.30 -26.11 7.88
CA HIS A 26 17.33 -26.91 6.64
C HIS A 26 15.96 -27.13 5.97
N LYS A 27 14.85 -26.81 6.66
CA LYS A 27 13.47 -26.90 6.14
C LYS A 27 12.97 -25.56 5.57
N LEU A 28 13.72 -24.48 5.76
CA LEU A 28 13.35 -23.14 5.33
C LEU A 28 13.91 -22.85 3.93
N LYS A 29 13.11 -22.19 3.10
CA LYS A 29 13.50 -21.70 1.79
C LYS A 29 13.62 -20.18 1.82
N PRO A 30 14.84 -19.61 1.68
CA PRO A 30 14.99 -18.16 1.66
C PRO A 30 14.33 -17.56 0.41
N PHE A 31 13.81 -16.34 0.55
CA PHE A 31 13.44 -15.49 -0.57
C PHE A 31 13.99 -14.06 -0.39
N LYS A 32 14.15 -13.34 -1.50
CA LYS A 32 14.51 -11.93 -1.56
C LYS A 32 13.43 -11.11 -2.24
N GLU A 33 13.01 -10.03 -1.60
CA GLU A 33 12.10 -9.05 -2.20
C GLU A 33 12.66 -8.51 -3.52
N GLY A 34 11.78 -8.38 -4.52
CA GLY A 34 12.11 -7.80 -5.83
C GLY A 34 12.92 -8.72 -6.75
N VAL A 35 13.37 -9.87 -6.25
CA VAL A 35 14.10 -10.89 -7.04
C VAL A 35 13.24 -12.15 -7.18
N ASP A 36 12.71 -12.66 -6.07
CA ASP A 36 11.90 -13.87 -6.05
C ASP A 36 10.42 -13.53 -6.16
N ASP A 37 9.73 -14.18 -7.11
CA ASP A 37 8.28 -14.13 -7.22
C ASP A 37 7.65 -15.23 -6.37
N LEU A 38 6.86 -14.84 -5.36
CA LEU A 38 6.13 -15.73 -4.46
C LEU A 38 4.67 -15.96 -4.91
N THR A 39 4.23 -15.30 -5.97
CA THR A 39 2.89 -15.45 -6.53
C THR A 39 2.64 -16.92 -6.88
N ASP A 40 1.47 -17.43 -6.51
CA ASP A 40 1.03 -18.82 -6.71
C ASP A 40 1.92 -19.91 -6.08
N LYS A 41 2.87 -19.54 -5.20
CA LYS A 41 3.73 -20.48 -4.45
C LYS A 41 3.42 -20.56 -2.96
N VAL A 42 2.58 -19.65 -2.47
CA VAL A 42 2.26 -19.47 -1.05
C VAL A 42 0.75 -19.60 -0.87
N ASP A 43 0.34 -20.55 -0.05
CA ASP A 43 -1.08 -20.78 0.26
C ASP A 43 -1.54 -20.05 1.53
N PHE A 44 -0.59 -19.66 2.38
CA PHE A 44 -0.85 -19.07 3.69
C PHE A 44 0.34 -18.25 4.17
N ILE A 45 0.08 -17.13 4.84
CA ILE A 45 1.11 -16.21 5.32
C ILE A 45 0.98 -16.02 6.82
N ILE A 46 2.10 -16.17 7.54
CA ILE A 46 2.21 -15.79 8.96
C ILE A 46 3.10 -14.56 9.05
N CYS A 47 2.60 -13.49 9.64
CA CYS A 47 3.35 -12.29 9.95
C CYS A 47 3.68 -12.26 11.44
N LEU A 48 4.93 -11.98 11.77
CA LEU A 48 5.39 -11.72 13.13
C LEU A 48 5.89 -10.27 13.17
N GLY A 49 5.26 -9.41 13.95
CA GLY A 49 5.67 -7.99 14.06
C GLY A 49 4.50 -7.02 14.22
N GLY A 50 4.59 -5.87 13.56
CA GLY A 50 3.57 -4.81 13.64
C GLY A 50 2.79 -4.66 12.33
N ASP A 51 2.03 -3.56 12.25
CA ASP A 51 1.23 -3.22 11.06
C ASP A 51 2.09 -3.06 9.79
N GLY A 52 3.35 -2.62 9.93
CA GLY A 52 4.32 -2.52 8.83
C GLY A 52 4.62 -3.85 8.14
N THR A 53 4.57 -4.98 8.86
CA THR A 53 4.75 -6.31 8.29
C THR A 53 3.63 -6.65 7.31
N LEU A 54 2.40 -6.16 7.54
CA LEU A 54 1.28 -6.39 6.63
C LEU A 54 1.34 -5.49 5.39
N LEU A 55 1.86 -4.27 5.53
CA LEU A 55 2.15 -3.41 4.38
C LEU A 55 3.21 -4.06 3.48
N TYR A 56 4.23 -4.66 4.09
CA TYR A 56 5.27 -5.41 3.38
C TYR A 56 4.69 -6.63 2.65
N VAL A 57 3.83 -7.42 3.30
CA VAL A 57 3.12 -8.51 2.59
C VAL A 57 2.29 -7.98 1.43
N SER A 58 1.58 -6.85 1.61
CA SER A 58 0.83 -6.25 0.50
C SER A 58 1.72 -5.79 -0.66
N SER A 59 2.98 -5.39 -0.43
CA SER A 59 3.91 -5.03 -1.51
C SER A 59 4.44 -6.26 -2.25
N LEU A 60 4.66 -7.38 -1.55
CA LEU A 60 5.06 -8.66 -2.16
C LEU A 60 3.99 -9.24 -3.09
N PHE A 61 2.71 -9.09 -2.75
CA PHE A 61 1.59 -9.67 -3.50
C PHE A 61 0.77 -8.59 -4.24
N GLN A 62 1.19 -8.19 -5.43
CA GLN A 62 0.48 -7.20 -6.27
C GLN A 62 -0.71 -7.80 -7.07
N GLY A 63 -1.11 -9.04 -6.75
CA GLY A 63 -2.27 -9.74 -7.32
C GLY A 63 -3.15 -10.33 -6.23
N SER A 64 -3.45 -11.63 -6.31
CA SER A 64 -4.11 -12.35 -5.21
C SER A 64 -3.20 -12.38 -3.97
N VAL A 65 -3.78 -12.19 -2.79
CA VAL A 65 -3.05 -12.29 -1.52
C VAL A 65 -3.57 -13.53 -0.79
N PRO A 66 -2.69 -14.50 -0.44
CA PRO A 66 -3.06 -15.62 0.40
C PRO A 66 -3.59 -15.15 1.77
N PRO A 67 -4.38 -15.96 2.50
CA PRO A 67 -4.82 -15.61 3.84
C PRO A 67 -3.63 -15.27 4.75
N VAL A 68 -3.72 -14.13 5.43
CA VAL A 68 -2.66 -13.60 6.30
C VAL A 68 -3.08 -13.72 7.75
N MET A 69 -2.27 -14.42 8.55
CA MET A 69 -2.38 -14.47 10.01
C MET A 69 -1.28 -13.63 10.63
N ALA A 70 -1.66 -12.62 11.41
CA ALA A 70 -0.75 -11.57 11.84
C ALA A 70 -0.61 -11.50 13.37
N PHE A 71 0.56 -11.83 13.87
CA PHE A 71 0.89 -11.78 15.29
C PHE A 71 1.57 -10.46 15.65
N ASN A 72 1.05 -9.79 16.68
CA ASN A 72 1.77 -8.72 17.35
C ASN A 72 2.86 -9.28 18.27
N MET A 73 4.02 -8.62 18.26
CA MET A 73 5.17 -8.93 19.13
C MET A 73 5.44 -7.78 20.13
N GLY A 74 4.46 -6.90 20.36
CA GLY A 74 4.59 -5.71 21.17
C GLY A 74 3.22 -5.14 21.53
N SER A 75 2.98 -3.85 21.25
CA SER A 75 1.65 -3.26 21.42
C SER A 75 0.66 -3.79 20.38
N LEU A 76 -0.62 -3.82 20.75
CA LEU A 76 -1.70 -4.18 19.85
C LEU A 76 -1.83 -3.15 18.72
N GLY A 77 -1.65 -3.59 17.47
CA GLY A 77 -1.88 -2.79 16.26
C GLY A 77 -3.29 -2.97 15.71
N PHE A 78 -3.64 -2.24 14.65
CA PHE A 78 -4.94 -2.39 13.99
C PHE A 78 -4.99 -3.57 13.01
N LEU A 79 -3.81 -4.07 12.60
CA LEU A 79 -3.68 -5.14 11.61
C LEU A 79 -3.23 -6.48 12.20
N THR A 80 -2.71 -6.49 13.43
CA THR A 80 -2.11 -7.65 14.11
C THR A 80 -2.94 -8.12 15.32
N PRO A 81 -4.09 -8.78 15.09
CA PRO A 81 -5.03 -9.11 16.17
C PRO A 81 -4.54 -10.25 17.08
N PHE A 82 -3.62 -11.10 16.63
CA PHE A 82 -3.16 -12.24 17.41
C PHE A 82 -2.00 -11.83 18.30
N GLN A 83 -2.07 -12.13 19.60
CA GLN A 83 -0.96 -11.86 20.51
C GLN A 83 -0.05 -13.08 20.61
N PHE A 84 1.23 -12.94 20.24
CA PHE A 84 2.15 -14.09 20.20
C PHE A 84 2.34 -14.75 21.59
N SER A 85 2.32 -13.95 22.66
CA SER A 85 2.54 -14.42 24.03
C SER A 85 1.37 -15.23 24.64
N GLN A 86 0.17 -15.17 24.04
CA GLN A 86 -1.02 -15.86 24.53
C GLN A 86 -1.28 -17.14 23.71
N ASP A 87 -0.31 -18.06 23.71
CA ASP A 87 -0.39 -19.38 23.08
C ASP A 87 -0.64 -19.38 21.55
N PHE A 88 0.34 -18.90 20.80
CA PHE A 88 0.32 -18.90 19.33
C PHE A 88 0.03 -20.29 18.71
N LYS A 89 0.36 -21.40 19.40
CA LYS A 89 0.18 -22.75 18.87
C LYS A 89 -1.29 -23.11 18.73
N GLN A 90 -2.11 -22.72 19.70
CA GLN A 90 -3.56 -22.93 19.65
C GLN A 90 -4.18 -22.12 18.52
N GLU A 91 -3.81 -20.86 18.39
CA GLU A 91 -4.33 -19.98 17.33
C GLU A 91 -3.94 -20.47 15.93
N VAL A 92 -2.67 -20.85 15.73
CA VAL A 92 -2.24 -21.45 14.44
C VAL A 92 -3.03 -22.72 14.16
N SER A 93 -3.19 -23.61 15.15
CA SER A 93 -3.94 -24.85 14.98
C SER A 93 -5.40 -24.59 14.59
N ARG A 94 -6.06 -23.63 15.24
CA ARG A 94 -7.44 -23.23 14.98
C ARG A 94 -7.62 -22.68 13.56
N VAL A 95 -6.70 -21.84 13.10
CA VAL A 95 -6.72 -21.29 11.74
C VAL A 95 -6.49 -22.40 10.71
N MET A 96 -5.53 -23.29 10.94
CA MET A 96 -5.26 -24.44 10.04
C MET A 96 -6.42 -25.43 9.97
N GLN A 97 -7.20 -25.57 11.03
CA GLN A 97 -8.44 -26.38 11.06
C GLN A 97 -9.64 -25.68 10.41
N GLY A 98 -9.48 -24.46 9.87
CA GLY A 98 -10.54 -23.70 9.20
C GLY A 98 -11.54 -23.02 10.15
N SER A 99 -11.23 -22.92 11.45
CA SER A 99 -12.14 -22.43 12.49
C SER A 99 -11.92 -20.95 12.84
N ALA A 100 -11.49 -20.13 11.87
CA ALA A 100 -11.17 -18.71 12.05
C ALA A 100 -11.95 -17.82 11.06
N PRO A 101 -12.52 -16.68 11.53
CA PRO A 101 -13.18 -15.73 10.64
C PRO A 101 -12.15 -15.02 9.74
N LEU A 102 -12.56 -14.72 8.51
CA LEU A 102 -11.77 -13.95 7.55
C LEU A 102 -12.31 -12.53 7.42
N LEU A 103 -11.41 -11.55 7.44
CA LEU A 103 -11.73 -10.16 7.17
C LEU A 103 -11.04 -9.72 5.89
N LEU A 104 -11.84 -9.48 4.85
CA LEU A 104 -11.35 -8.94 3.58
C LEU A 104 -11.10 -7.44 3.72
N ARG A 105 -9.90 -6.99 3.36
CA ARG A 105 -9.50 -5.59 3.37
C ARG A 105 -9.31 -5.09 1.94
N TYR A 106 -9.94 -3.97 1.62
CA TYR A 106 -9.80 -3.32 0.32
C TYR A 106 -8.38 -2.80 0.10
N ARG A 107 -7.95 -2.79 -1.16
CA ARG A 107 -6.72 -2.12 -1.60
C ARG A 107 -7.04 -1.15 -2.73
N LEU A 108 -6.38 0.00 -2.73
CA LEU A 108 -6.46 0.97 -3.82
C LEU A 108 -5.61 0.47 -4.98
N LYS A 109 -6.17 0.49 -6.19
CA LYS A 109 -5.39 0.33 -7.42
C LYS A 109 -4.97 1.71 -7.91
N CYS A 110 -3.70 2.03 -7.74
CA CYS A 110 -3.11 3.30 -8.16
C CYS A 110 -2.40 3.17 -9.50
N VAL A 111 -2.66 4.10 -10.42
CA VAL A 111 -1.96 4.20 -11.71
C VAL A 111 -1.38 5.60 -11.83
N VAL A 112 -0.07 5.71 -11.99
CA VAL A 112 0.61 6.98 -12.21
C VAL A 112 0.78 7.19 -13.71
N MET A 113 0.18 8.25 -14.24
CA MET A 113 0.31 8.63 -15.64
C MET A 113 1.12 9.92 -15.74
N LYS A 114 2.28 9.87 -16.39
CA LYS A 114 3.01 11.08 -16.79
C LYS A 114 2.44 11.54 -18.12
N HIS A 115 2.00 12.79 -18.18
CA HIS A 115 1.70 13.42 -19.45
C HIS A 115 3.03 13.84 -20.07
N GLU A 116 3.40 13.28 -21.22
CA GLU A 116 4.47 13.85 -22.02
C GLU A 116 3.97 15.21 -22.50
N THR A 117 4.56 16.29 -21.99
CA THR A 117 4.42 17.60 -22.60
C THR A 117 5.06 17.50 -23.98
N GLY A 118 4.22 17.48 -25.01
CA GLY A 118 4.67 17.50 -26.40
C GLY A 118 5.70 18.60 -26.60
N GLU A 119 6.79 18.23 -27.26
CA GLU A 119 7.83 19.12 -27.75
C GLU A 119 7.19 20.37 -28.35
N THR A 120 7.56 21.54 -27.84
CA THR A 120 7.32 22.81 -28.50
C THR A 120 7.84 22.74 -29.93
N THR A 121 6.92 22.64 -30.89
CA THR A 121 7.18 22.79 -32.31
C THR A 121 7.83 24.15 -32.57
N ARG A 122 9.15 24.17 -32.75
CA ARG A 122 9.84 25.17 -33.56
C ARG A 122 10.36 24.44 -34.80
N ASN A 123 9.80 24.80 -35.96
CA ASN A 123 10.10 24.37 -37.34
C ASN A 123 11.64 24.18 -37.57
N VAL A 124 12.18 23.23 -38.35
CA VAL A 124 11.91 22.79 -39.74
C VAL A 124 12.65 21.41 -40.01
N PRO A 125 12.69 20.80 -41.23
CA PRO A 125 11.93 19.62 -41.63
C PRO A 125 12.76 18.33 -41.89
N HIS A 126 12.04 17.22 -42.06
CA HIS A 126 12.43 16.01 -42.83
C HIS A 126 13.52 15.09 -42.23
N VAL A 127 13.09 13.95 -41.69
CA VAL A 127 13.31 12.59 -42.26
C VAL A 127 13.11 11.53 -41.15
N LYS A 128 12.32 10.51 -41.51
CA LYS A 128 12.09 9.19 -40.88
C LYS A 128 11.12 9.12 -39.71
N ASN A 129 9.90 8.73 -40.10
CA ASN A 129 8.99 7.86 -39.36
C ASN A 129 9.76 6.79 -38.57
N ILE A 130 9.94 7.01 -37.28
CA ILE A 130 10.01 5.94 -36.32
C ILE A 130 8.75 6.10 -35.48
N GLN A 131 7.72 5.32 -35.84
CA GLN A 131 6.61 5.03 -34.94
C GLN A 131 7.19 4.28 -33.74
N LYS A 132 7.79 5.00 -32.79
CA LYS A 132 7.96 4.47 -31.44
C LYS A 132 6.60 4.59 -30.78
N GLU A 133 5.83 3.51 -30.85
CA GLU A 133 4.84 3.21 -29.82
C GLU A 133 5.59 3.15 -28.48
N HIS A 134 5.76 4.31 -27.83
CA HIS A 134 6.02 4.37 -26.41
C HIS A 134 4.73 3.94 -25.71
N LYS A 135 4.46 2.63 -25.78
CA LYS A 135 3.49 1.95 -24.93
C LYS A 135 4.06 2.02 -23.52
N SER A 136 3.93 3.19 -22.89
CA SER A 136 4.25 3.41 -21.49
C SER A 136 3.49 2.33 -20.73
N LEU A 137 4.22 1.30 -20.29
CA LEU A 137 3.68 0.23 -19.48
C LEU A 137 3.06 0.90 -18.26
N LYS A 138 1.73 0.99 -18.23
CA LYS A 138 0.99 1.50 -17.08
C LYS A 138 1.24 0.54 -15.92
N THR A 139 2.30 0.80 -15.16
CA THR A 139 2.56 0.11 -13.90
C THR A 139 1.53 0.61 -12.90
N HIS A 140 0.70 -0.32 -12.43
CA HIS A 140 -0.22 -0.05 -11.35
C HIS A 140 0.35 -0.63 -10.07
N LYS A 141 -0.01 -0.02 -8.94
CA LYS A 141 0.31 -0.54 -7.61
C LYS A 141 -0.97 -0.77 -6.83
N LEU A 142 -1.04 -1.89 -6.13
CA LEU A 142 -2.06 -2.17 -5.13
C LEU A 142 -1.57 -1.71 -3.77
N VAL A 143 -2.34 -0.85 -3.12
CA VAL A 143 -1.97 -0.16 -1.89
C VAL A 143 -2.98 -0.46 -0.79
N LEU A 144 -2.49 -0.97 0.35
CA LEU A 144 -3.34 -1.36 1.47
C LEU A 144 -3.84 -0.17 2.29
N ASN A 145 -2.94 0.77 2.63
CA ASN A 145 -3.31 1.90 3.49
C ASN A 145 -3.70 3.12 2.66
N GLU A 146 -2.73 3.85 2.12
CA GLU A 146 -2.99 5.09 1.40
C GLU A 146 -2.01 5.40 0.28
N VAL A 147 -2.50 6.19 -0.68
CA VAL A 147 -1.69 6.93 -1.64
C VAL A 147 -1.59 8.36 -1.14
N VAL A 148 -0.36 8.85 -0.98
CA VAL A 148 -0.08 10.21 -0.55
C VAL A 148 0.45 11.00 -1.75
N LEU A 149 -0.15 12.16 -2.00
CA LEU A 149 0.39 13.17 -2.90
C LEU A 149 0.80 14.36 -2.05
N ASP A 150 2.11 14.62 -1.92
CA ASP A 150 2.65 15.75 -1.18
C ASP A 150 3.42 16.73 -2.09
N ARG A 151 3.65 17.95 -1.60
CA ARG A 151 4.40 18.99 -2.32
C ARG A 151 5.90 18.71 -2.51
N GLY A 152 6.41 17.61 -1.97
CA GLY A 152 7.82 17.27 -1.98
C GLY A 152 8.66 18.33 -1.26
N PRO A 153 9.88 18.61 -1.76
CA PRO A 153 10.76 19.64 -1.18
C PRO A 153 10.33 21.08 -1.50
N SER A 154 9.27 21.28 -2.28
CA SER A 154 8.81 22.62 -2.69
C SER A 154 8.39 23.44 -1.48
N SER A 155 8.85 24.68 -1.38
CA SER A 155 8.35 25.64 -0.38
C SER A 155 6.95 26.19 -0.70
N TYR A 156 6.46 26.00 -1.93
CA TYR A 156 5.14 26.43 -2.36
C TYR A 156 4.08 25.38 -2.06
N LEU A 157 2.84 25.84 -1.86
CA LEU A 157 1.68 24.96 -1.72
C LEU A 157 1.53 24.09 -2.97
N SER A 158 1.20 22.81 -2.77
CA SER A 158 0.76 21.95 -3.86
C SER A 158 -0.58 22.45 -4.39
N ASN A 159 -0.78 22.38 -5.71
CA ASN A 159 -2.08 22.61 -6.35
C ASN A 159 -2.51 21.31 -7.03
N LEU A 160 -3.46 20.60 -6.42
CA LEU A 160 -3.91 19.29 -6.87
C LEU A 160 -5.38 19.36 -7.29
N ASP A 161 -5.65 19.27 -8.59
CA ASP A 161 -7.02 19.22 -9.08
C ASP A 161 -7.59 17.81 -8.84
N LEU A 162 -8.63 17.74 -8.01
CA LEU A 162 -9.30 16.50 -7.62
C LEU A 162 -10.55 16.29 -8.50
N TYR A 163 -10.60 15.13 -9.12
CA TYR A 163 -11.73 14.66 -9.91
C TYR A 163 -12.29 13.37 -9.32
N ILE A 164 -13.62 13.26 -9.28
CA ILE A 164 -14.34 12.05 -8.89
C ILE A 164 -15.30 11.73 -10.02
N GLU A 165 -15.25 10.50 -10.56
CA GLU A 165 -16.08 10.10 -11.71
C GLU A 165 -15.96 11.08 -12.89
N GLY A 166 -14.74 11.53 -13.17
CA GLY A 166 -14.45 12.50 -14.23
C GLY A 166 -14.89 13.94 -13.98
N ARG A 167 -15.60 14.23 -12.88
CA ARG A 167 -16.05 15.59 -12.53
C ARG A 167 -15.07 16.24 -11.57
N ARG A 168 -14.64 17.48 -11.89
CA ARG A 168 -13.78 18.26 -10.98
C ARG A 168 -14.57 18.63 -9.73
N VAL A 169 -14.06 18.24 -8.57
CA VAL A 169 -14.67 18.52 -7.26
C VAL A 169 -14.09 19.80 -6.69
N THR A 170 -12.76 19.87 -6.60
CA THR A 170 -12.05 21.03 -6.04
C THR A 170 -10.57 21.01 -6.46
N THR A 171 -9.84 22.07 -6.13
CA THR A 171 -8.38 22.09 -6.12
C THR A 171 -7.89 22.09 -4.69
N VAL A 172 -7.12 21.08 -4.32
CA VAL A 172 -6.48 20.99 -3.01
C VAL A 172 -5.25 21.88 -3.04
N GLN A 173 -5.24 22.87 -2.15
CA GLN A 173 -4.11 23.77 -1.92
C GLN A 173 -3.60 23.55 -0.51
N GLY A 174 -2.37 23.08 -0.36
CA GLY A 174 -1.84 22.67 0.94
C GLY A 174 -0.52 21.91 0.82
N ASP A 175 -0.16 21.19 1.89
CA ASP A 175 0.98 20.27 1.87
C ASP A 175 0.71 19.05 0.98
N GLY A 176 -0.55 18.63 0.85
CA GLY A 176 -0.90 17.48 0.00
C GLY A 176 -2.32 16.93 0.18
N LEU A 177 -2.52 15.72 -0.34
CA LEU A 177 -3.76 14.95 -0.27
C LEU A 177 -3.45 13.47 -0.02
N ILE A 178 -4.12 12.87 0.95
CA ILE A 178 -4.10 11.43 1.24
C ILE A 178 -5.38 10.81 0.67
N ILE A 179 -5.22 9.75 -0.11
CA ILE A 179 -6.32 8.89 -0.58
C ILE A 179 -6.15 7.55 0.12
N SER A 180 -7.02 7.21 1.07
CA SER A 180 -6.85 6.02 1.90
C SER A 180 -8.02 5.03 1.80
N THR A 181 -7.71 3.77 2.07
CA THR A 181 -8.72 2.72 2.31
C THR A 181 -9.29 2.87 3.73
N PRO A 182 -10.37 2.14 4.07
CA PRO A 182 -10.84 2.05 5.45
C PRO A 182 -9.74 1.51 6.39
N THR A 183 -8.87 0.63 5.89
CA THR A 183 -7.73 0.11 6.65
C THR A 183 -6.68 1.20 6.91
N GLY A 184 -6.37 2.02 5.90
CA GLY A 184 -5.45 3.16 6.06
C GLY A 184 -6.03 4.32 6.87
N SER A 185 -7.32 4.29 7.22
CA SER A 185 -7.95 5.35 8.03
C SER A 185 -7.30 5.50 9.41
N THR A 186 -6.67 4.45 9.94
CA THR A 186 -5.95 4.44 11.23
C THR A 186 -4.44 4.69 11.08
N ALA A 187 -3.95 4.87 9.85
CA ALA A 187 -2.54 5.11 9.54
C ALA A 187 -2.29 6.62 9.35
N TYR A 188 -1.72 7.06 8.23
CA TYR A 188 -1.36 8.48 8.09
C TYR A 188 -2.60 9.40 8.02
N ALA A 189 -3.73 8.88 7.54
CA ALA A 189 -4.97 9.64 7.42
C ALA A 189 -5.49 10.18 8.77
N VAL A 190 -5.44 9.39 9.86
CA VAL A 190 -5.91 9.87 11.18
C VAL A 190 -5.04 11.03 11.69
N SER A 191 -3.73 10.98 11.44
CA SER A 191 -2.81 12.07 11.80
C SER A 191 -3.09 13.36 11.04
N ALA A 192 -3.65 13.26 9.83
CA ALA A 192 -4.11 14.41 9.04
C ALA A 192 -5.57 14.82 9.35
N GLY A 193 -6.19 14.24 10.39
CA GLY A 193 -7.53 14.61 10.86
C GLY A 193 -8.68 13.80 10.27
N ALA A 194 -8.41 12.69 9.58
CA ALA A 194 -9.46 11.77 9.14
C ALA A 194 -10.13 11.03 10.31
N SER A 195 -11.36 10.56 10.10
CA SER A 195 -12.02 9.65 11.03
C SER A 195 -11.53 8.21 10.84
N MET A 196 -11.48 7.44 11.93
CA MET A 196 -11.26 5.99 11.85
C MET A 196 -12.51 5.31 11.29
N ILE A 197 -12.31 4.42 10.31
CA ILE A 197 -13.38 3.71 9.63
C ILE A 197 -13.17 2.20 9.78
N HIS A 198 -14.24 1.49 10.11
CA HIS A 198 -14.19 0.03 10.24
C HIS A 198 -13.80 -0.62 8.88
N PRO A 199 -12.91 -1.62 8.83
CA PRO A 199 -12.40 -2.19 7.59
C PRO A 199 -13.46 -2.75 6.62
N SER A 200 -14.63 -3.15 7.14
CA SER A 200 -15.74 -3.67 6.33
C SER A 200 -16.58 -2.60 5.62
N VAL A 201 -16.37 -1.30 5.91
CA VAL A 201 -17.12 -0.22 5.26
C VAL A 201 -16.56 0.00 3.84
N PRO A 202 -17.36 -0.15 2.77
CA PRO A 202 -16.86 -0.01 1.40
C PRO A 202 -16.74 1.47 1.00
N CYS A 203 -15.65 2.12 1.39
CA CYS A 203 -15.39 3.51 1.05
C CYS A 203 -13.92 3.82 0.71
N ILE A 204 -13.70 4.99 0.14
CA ILE A 204 -12.39 5.64 -0.03
C ILE A 204 -12.43 6.94 0.76
N LEU A 205 -11.36 7.26 1.48
CA LEU A 205 -11.23 8.52 2.20
C LEU A 205 -10.29 9.46 1.44
N LEU A 206 -10.66 10.74 1.38
CA LEU A 206 -9.87 11.82 0.81
C LEU A 206 -9.57 12.81 1.93
N THR A 207 -8.31 12.87 2.37
CA THR A 207 -7.89 13.65 3.55
C THR A 207 -6.83 14.66 3.15
N PRO A 208 -7.13 15.97 3.15
CA PRO A 208 -6.12 16.98 2.85
C PRO A 208 -5.05 17.05 3.95
N ILE A 209 -3.81 17.32 3.56
CA ILE A 209 -2.70 17.57 4.48
C ILE A 209 -2.50 19.09 4.56
N CYS A 210 -2.69 19.66 5.75
CA CYS A 210 -2.54 21.09 6.04
C CYS A 210 -3.16 21.99 4.94
N PRO A 211 -4.47 21.87 4.64
CA PRO A 211 -5.10 22.65 3.59
C PRO A 211 -5.10 24.15 3.93
N HIS A 212 -4.82 24.98 2.94
CA HIS A 212 -4.93 26.44 3.08
C HIS A 212 -6.39 26.90 3.29
N SER A 213 -7.35 26.11 2.80
CA SER A 213 -8.78 26.36 3.03
C SER A 213 -9.26 25.70 4.32
N LEU A 214 -9.72 26.50 5.28
CA LEU A 214 -10.29 26.03 6.55
C LEU A 214 -11.58 25.20 6.38
N SER A 215 -12.27 25.33 5.25
CA SER A 215 -13.48 24.58 4.94
C SER A 215 -13.21 23.20 4.34
N PHE A 216 -11.97 22.91 3.91
CA PHE A 216 -11.68 21.63 3.27
C PHE A 216 -11.40 20.55 4.31
N ARG A 217 -12.46 19.79 4.63
CA ARG A 217 -12.43 18.69 5.59
C ARG A 217 -12.27 17.34 4.87
N PRO A 218 -11.86 16.28 5.58
CA PRO A 218 -11.82 14.94 5.02
C PRO A 218 -13.18 14.52 4.44
N ILE A 219 -13.16 13.87 3.28
CA ILE A 219 -14.35 13.41 2.56
C ILE A 219 -14.31 11.89 2.48
N VAL A 220 -15.46 11.25 2.69
CA VAL A 220 -15.64 9.82 2.46
C VAL A 220 -16.51 9.62 1.24
N VAL A 221 -16.07 8.79 0.30
CA VAL A 221 -16.78 8.48 -0.94
C VAL A 221 -16.93 6.96 -1.12
N PRO A 222 -17.91 6.49 -1.90
CA PRO A 222 -18.11 5.05 -2.11
C PRO A 222 -16.89 4.36 -2.75
N ALA A 223 -16.60 3.11 -2.38
CA ALA A 223 -15.41 2.41 -2.88
C ALA A 223 -15.38 2.15 -4.39
N GLY A 224 -16.52 2.24 -5.07
CA GLY A 224 -16.62 1.99 -6.51
C GLY A 224 -16.22 3.17 -7.40
N VAL A 225 -15.91 4.34 -6.82
CA VAL A 225 -15.63 5.54 -7.61
C VAL A 225 -14.18 5.61 -8.08
N GLU A 226 -13.97 6.14 -9.28
CA GLU A 226 -12.65 6.52 -9.77
C GLU A 226 -12.23 7.88 -9.21
N ILE A 227 -11.08 7.91 -8.54
CA ILE A 227 -10.42 9.13 -8.08
C ILE A 227 -9.27 9.46 -9.01
N LYS A 228 -9.32 10.65 -9.61
CA LYS A 228 -8.23 11.18 -10.44
C LYS A 228 -7.71 12.46 -9.83
N VAL A 229 -6.40 12.51 -9.62
CA VAL A 229 -5.71 13.73 -9.16
C VAL A 229 -4.75 14.18 -10.25
N VAL A 230 -4.81 15.46 -10.58
CA VAL A 230 -3.89 16.08 -11.55
C VAL A 230 -3.08 17.14 -10.83
N THR A 231 -1.76 17.06 -10.94
CA THR A 231 -0.88 18.14 -10.49
C THR A 231 -1.05 19.32 -11.44
N SER A 232 -1.59 20.42 -10.94
CA SER A 232 -1.70 21.65 -11.72
C SER A 232 -0.30 22.25 -11.85
N ILE A 233 0.23 22.36 -13.08
CA ILE A 233 1.48 23.06 -13.34
C ILE A 233 1.23 24.54 -12.99
N CYS A 234 1.81 25.00 -11.89
CA CYS A 234 2.10 26.43 -11.78
C CYS A 234 3.13 26.74 -12.87
N LEU A 235 2.68 27.30 -13.99
CA LEU A 235 3.54 28.07 -14.86
C LEU A 235 4.08 29.21 -14.00
N VAL A 236 5.31 29.07 -13.52
CA VAL A 236 6.10 30.19 -12.98
C VAL A 236 6.96 30.69 -14.12
#